data_AF-A0A382IG37-F1
#
_entry.id   AF-A0A382IG37-F1
#
_cell.length_a   1.000
_cell.length_b   1.000
_cell.length_c   1.000
_cell.angle_alpha   90.00
_cell.angle_beta   90.00
_cell.angle_gamma   90.00
#
_symmetry.space_group_name_H-M   'P 1'
#
loop_
_entity.id
_entity.type
_entity.pdbx_description
1 polymer ?
#
loop_
_entity_poly.entity_id
_entity_poly.type
_entity_poly.pdbx_seq_one_letter_code
_entity_poly.pdbx_strand_id
1 'polypeptide(L)'
;MIRRLSPGTRNRGRGGKSRIGLCFVIALLLATCLQSASSAQGTTVTKELKTSLIPIVTYIRQYYIDEVSPDTLMRAGLRGIFHALDPASEFTVNGGVDCPPEDTNCLWNRNFADFEKAVRAVDDKAFYAVGPDTLIRYGIHGCRHSGRSGHGVCGMMSVLDPDTVFMEKLNLDNFRINTRGEYGGLGFRIQVVRPDSAIAVWSLLHDDTPAARAGVKSGDLIIAIDDSTTAHMNASDAASLMRGHAGTDVVLTLERAGLEEPIEIKVTREVVHINSVPYHVMFPDSTGYIKLQGFQHKSSQEVRQALAELLELGMKRLIFDLRGNGGGYLTEAVQIADLFLPKDRLVVYTAGRAFAEKTEYFTQEEPMFGDGPLIVLVDAGSA
;
A
#
# COMPACT_ATOMS: atom_id res chain seq x y z
N MET A 1 -14.06 -54.73 0.98
CA MET A 1 -15.26 -54.47 0.14
C MET A 1 -14.77 -54.02 -1.23
N ILE A 2 -14.56 -54.97 -2.16
CA ILE A 2 -15.37 -55.18 -3.39
C ILE A 2 -15.12 -54.06 -4.41
N ARG A 3 -14.55 -54.25 -5.63
CA ARG A 3 -14.31 -55.45 -6.45
C ARG A 3 -13.24 -55.16 -7.53
N ARG A 4 -12.42 -56.16 -7.84
CA ARG A 4 -11.60 -56.31 -9.07
C ARG A 4 -12.49 -56.44 -10.32
N LEU A 5 -11.92 -56.16 -11.50
CA LEU A 5 -11.79 -57.12 -12.63
C LEU A 5 -10.67 -56.66 -13.60
N SER A 6 -9.66 -57.53 -13.80
CA SER A 6 -8.78 -57.63 -14.99
C SER A 6 -9.16 -58.96 -15.70
N PRO A 7 -8.44 -59.53 -16.71
CA PRO A 7 -7.31 -59.07 -17.54
C PRO A 7 -7.47 -59.43 -19.06
N GLY A 8 -6.41 -59.26 -19.88
CA GLY A 8 -6.23 -60.06 -21.12
C GLY A 8 -5.52 -59.34 -22.28
N THR A 9 -4.18 -59.28 -22.29
CA THR A 9 -3.26 -60.04 -23.19
C THR A 9 -3.22 -59.61 -24.67
N ARG A 10 -2.14 -58.94 -25.12
CA ARG A 10 -0.91 -59.49 -25.76
C ARG A 10 -1.11 -59.99 -27.21
N ASN A 11 -0.54 -59.30 -28.21
CA ASN A 11 0.79 -59.57 -28.80
C ASN A 11 0.85 -59.39 -30.35
N ARG A 12 1.82 -58.57 -30.79
CA ARG A 12 2.72 -58.68 -31.96
C ARG A 12 2.21 -59.23 -33.31
N GLY A 13 2.54 -58.49 -34.38
CA GLY A 13 3.36 -59.07 -35.46
C GLY A 13 3.15 -58.56 -36.88
N ARG A 14 4.13 -57.78 -37.36
CA ARG A 14 4.76 -57.78 -38.70
C ARG A 14 3.90 -57.70 -39.98
N GLY A 15 4.17 -56.63 -40.74
CA GLY A 15 4.96 -56.79 -41.97
C GLY A 15 4.25 -56.66 -43.33
N GLY A 16 4.41 -55.50 -43.97
CA GLY A 16 5.08 -55.43 -45.28
C GLY A 16 4.26 -55.42 -46.58
N LYS A 17 4.53 -54.36 -47.37
CA LYS A 17 4.48 -54.22 -48.84
C LYS A 17 3.08 -54.02 -49.45
N SER A 18 2.74 -52.82 -49.96
CA SER A 18 3.19 -52.12 -51.19
C SER A 18 2.14 -52.27 -52.29
N ARG A 19 1.54 -51.15 -52.75
CA ARG A 19 1.55 -50.67 -54.16
C ARG A 19 0.54 -49.54 -54.44
N ILE A 20 1.09 -48.43 -54.93
CA ILE A 20 0.73 -47.67 -56.16
C ILE A 20 -0.51 -46.76 -56.20
N GLY A 21 -0.24 -45.49 -56.58
CA GLY A 21 -1.12 -44.56 -57.31
C GLY A 21 -2.02 -43.70 -56.42
N LEU A 22 -2.20 -42.40 -56.58
CA LEU A 22 -2.07 -41.54 -57.75
C LEU A 22 -2.07 -40.07 -57.27
N CYS A 23 -1.31 -39.22 -57.96
CA CYS A 23 -1.25 -37.77 -57.81
C CYS A 23 -2.65 -37.10 -57.76
N PHE A 24 -2.81 -36.07 -56.91
CA PHE A 24 -3.37 -34.79 -57.34
C PHE A 24 -2.92 -33.67 -56.40
N VAL A 25 -1.98 -32.87 -56.90
CA VAL A 25 -1.70 -31.51 -56.42
C VAL A 25 -2.81 -30.62 -57.00
N ILE A 26 -3.59 -29.98 -56.14
CA ILE A 26 -4.34 -28.77 -56.51
C ILE A 26 -3.99 -27.70 -55.48
N ALA A 27 -3.00 -26.89 -55.85
CA ALA A 27 -2.87 -25.54 -55.35
C ALA A 27 -3.86 -24.67 -56.15
N LEU A 28 -4.84 -24.06 -55.47
CA LEU A 28 -5.57 -22.91 -56.01
C LEU A 28 -5.52 -21.79 -54.96
N LEU A 29 -4.92 -20.69 -55.38
CA LEU A 29 -4.77 -19.43 -54.66
C LEU A 29 -6.05 -18.59 -54.74
N LEU A 30 -6.23 -17.80 -53.67
CA LEU A 30 -6.83 -16.46 -53.57
C LEU A 30 -8.32 -16.27 -53.23
N ALA A 31 -8.46 -15.47 -52.17
CA ALA A 31 -9.52 -14.54 -51.81
C ALA A 31 -10.79 -15.12 -51.16
N THR A 32 -10.91 -14.96 -49.83
CA THR A 32 -11.67 -13.84 -49.24
C THR A 32 -11.74 -13.93 -47.71
N CYS A 33 -11.83 -12.75 -47.10
CA CYS A 33 -12.21 -12.45 -45.72
C CYS A 33 -11.24 -12.82 -44.60
N LEU A 34 -10.48 -11.79 -44.21
CA LEU A 34 -10.27 -11.42 -42.81
C LEU A 34 -11.44 -11.91 -41.94
N GLN A 35 -11.21 -12.94 -41.13
CA GLN A 35 -11.91 -13.04 -39.87
C GLN A 35 -11.13 -12.19 -38.87
N SER A 36 -11.58 -10.95 -38.77
CA SER A 36 -11.31 -10.06 -37.65
C SER A 36 -11.48 -10.83 -36.34
N ALA A 37 -10.42 -10.84 -35.53
CA ALA A 37 -10.53 -11.03 -34.10
C ALA A 37 -11.44 -9.93 -33.54
N SER A 38 -12.70 -10.27 -33.35
CA SER A 38 -13.72 -9.58 -32.58
C SER A 38 -14.28 -10.69 -31.71
N SER A 39 -14.02 -10.75 -30.41
CA SER A 39 -14.36 -9.74 -29.42
C SER A 39 -13.53 -9.92 -28.14
N ALA A 40 -12.60 -9.00 -27.87
CA ALA A 40 -12.39 -8.61 -26.48
C ALA A 40 -13.61 -7.75 -26.12
N GLN A 41 -14.49 -8.22 -25.22
CA GLN A 41 -15.57 -7.40 -24.69
C GLN A 41 -14.94 -6.22 -23.93
N GLY A 42 -14.72 -5.12 -24.63
CA GLY A 42 -14.34 -3.85 -24.04
C GLY A 42 -15.45 -3.44 -23.07
N THR A 43 -15.11 -3.37 -21.79
CA THR A 43 -15.91 -2.64 -20.81
C THR A 43 -16.07 -1.22 -21.34
N THR A 44 -17.30 -0.77 -21.58
CA THR A 44 -17.57 0.62 -21.96
C THR A 44 -17.04 1.53 -20.85
N VAL A 45 -16.41 2.66 -21.21
CA VAL A 45 -15.89 3.68 -20.28
C VAL A 45 -16.90 4.02 -19.18
N THR A 46 -18.19 4.06 -19.52
CA THR A 46 -19.30 4.22 -18.57
C THR A 46 -19.36 3.15 -17.48
N LYS A 47 -19.21 1.88 -17.85
CA LYS A 47 -19.31 0.75 -16.90
C LYS A 47 -18.18 0.81 -15.89
N GLU A 48 -16.97 1.13 -16.32
CA GLU A 48 -15.81 1.24 -15.41
C GLU A 48 -15.85 2.51 -14.55
N LEU A 49 -16.29 3.65 -15.10
CA LEU A 49 -16.53 4.87 -14.30
C LEU A 49 -17.53 4.63 -13.19
N LYS A 50 -18.67 3.99 -13.51
CA LYS A 50 -19.68 3.61 -12.51
C LYS A 50 -19.10 2.70 -11.44
N THR A 51 -18.31 1.72 -11.84
CA THR A 51 -17.75 0.73 -10.89
C THR A 51 -16.69 1.34 -9.97
N SER A 52 -15.98 2.39 -10.42
CA SER A 52 -14.86 2.98 -9.67
C SER A 52 -15.25 4.24 -8.88
N LEU A 53 -16.03 5.15 -9.48
CA LEU A 53 -16.36 6.45 -8.89
C LEU A 53 -17.55 6.40 -7.92
N ILE A 54 -18.58 5.60 -8.21
CA ILE A 54 -19.77 5.53 -7.34
C ILE A 54 -19.40 5.08 -5.92
N PRO A 55 -18.56 4.05 -5.71
CA PRO A 55 -18.14 3.68 -4.36
C PRO A 55 -17.40 4.81 -3.64
N ILE A 56 -16.50 5.53 -4.32
CA ILE A 56 -15.75 6.65 -3.75
C ILE A 56 -16.69 7.78 -3.31
N VAL A 57 -17.58 8.21 -4.19
CA VAL A 57 -18.55 9.29 -3.92
C VAL A 57 -19.52 8.90 -2.80
N THR A 58 -19.95 7.64 -2.80
CA THR A 58 -20.83 7.09 -1.75
C THR A 58 -20.11 7.07 -0.40
N TYR A 59 -18.82 6.70 -0.39
CA TYR A 59 -17.99 6.71 0.80
C TYR A 59 -17.80 8.12 1.36
N ILE A 60 -17.47 9.10 0.51
CA ILE A 60 -17.37 10.52 0.92
C ILE A 60 -18.69 10.98 1.52
N ARG A 61 -19.82 10.75 0.83
CA ARG A 61 -21.14 11.14 1.32
C ARG A 61 -21.47 10.55 2.70
N GLN A 62 -21.09 9.29 2.91
CA GLN A 62 -21.44 8.57 4.13
C GLN A 62 -20.52 8.89 5.32
N TYR A 63 -19.22 9.09 5.07
CA TYR A 63 -18.21 9.12 6.13
C TYR A 63 -17.50 10.48 6.31
N TYR A 64 -17.54 11.36 5.31
CA TYR A 64 -16.86 12.65 5.38
C TYR A 64 -17.58 13.62 6.34
N ILE A 65 -16.81 14.36 7.14
CA ILE A 65 -17.33 15.13 8.27
C ILE A 65 -18.01 16.44 7.88
N ASP A 66 -17.60 17.08 6.78
CA ASP A 66 -18.15 18.35 6.28
C ASP A 66 -19.11 18.14 5.11
N GLU A 67 -20.17 18.95 5.00
CA GLU A 67 -21.17 18.72 3.95
C GLU A 67 -20.58 19.14 2.62
N VAL A 68 -20.45 18.19 1.71
CA VAL A 68 -19.91 18.46 0.38
C VAL A 68 -21.06 18.46 -0.61
N SER A 69 -21.25 19.60 -1.28
CA SER A 69 -22.30 19.69 -2.28
C SER A 69 -21.97 18.75 -3.47
N PRO A 70 -22.97 18.04 -4.03
CA PRO A 70 -22.76 17.17 -5.17
C PRO A 70 -22.17 17.92 -6.38
N ASP A 71 -22.58 19.18 -6.56
CA ASP A 71 -22.08 20.06 -7.63
C ASP A 71 -20.59 20.39 -7.43
N THR A 72 -20.18 20.78 -6.21
CA THR A 72 -18.78 21.05 -5.87
C THR A 72 -17.90 19.84 -6.16
N LEU A 73 -18.31 18.66 -5.66
CA LEU A 73 -17.54 17.43 -5.81
C LEU A 73 -17.44 17.02 -7.29
N MET A 74 -18.56 16.97 -8.01
CA MET A 74 -18.56 16.54 -9.42
C MET A 74 -17.83 17.53 -10.33
N ARG A 75 -17.97 18.85 -10.12
CA ARG A 75 -17.21 19.86 -10.87
C ARG A 75 -15.73 19.79 -10.59
N ALA A 76 -15.33 19.52 -9.35
CA ALA A 76 -13.93 19.35 -9.00
C ALA A 76 -13.36 18.09 -9.69
N GLY A 77 -14.15 17.01 -9.74
CA GLY A 77 -13.80 15.83 -10.51
C GLY A 77 -13.65 16.09 -12.01
N LEU A 78 -14.57 16.83 -12.63
CA LEU A 78 -14.44 17.22 -14.03
C LEU A 78 -13.21 18.10 -14.26
N ARG A 79 -12.98 19.11 -13.43
CA ARG A 79 -11.77 19.95 -13.48
C ARG A 79 -10.50 19.10 -13.45
N GLY A 80 -10.45 18.12 -12.55
CA GLY A 80 -9.33 17.18 -12.46
C GLY A 80 -9.11 16.41 -13.77
N ILE A 81 -10.17 15.87 -14.39
CA ILE A 81 -10.07 15.13 -15.67
C ILE A 81 -9.59 16.04 -16.80
N PHE A 82 -10.21 17.20 -16.99
CA PHE A 82 -9.84 18.12 -18.07
C PHE A 82 -8.41 18.61 -17.92
N HIS A 83 -8.00 19.02 -16.72
CA HIS A 83 -6.62 19.45 -16.45
C HIS A 83 -5.58 18.33 -16.65
N ALA A 84 -5.96 17.06 -16.46
CA ALA A 84 -5.09 15.91 -16.71
C ALA A 84 -4.77 15.74 -18.20
N LEU A 85 -5.81 15.92 -19.02
CA LEU A 85 -5.76 15.71 -20.46
C LEU A 85 -5.11 16.90 -21.16
N ASP A 86 -5.52 18.10 -20.78
CA ASP A 86 -4.96 19.36 -21.25
C ASP A 86 -5.26 20.49 -20.24
N PRO A 87 -4.24 21.07 -19.59
CA PRO A 87 -4.40 22.17 -18.63
C PRO A 87 -5.11 23.42 -19.19
N ALA A 88 -5.10 23.62 -20.51
CA ALA A 88 -5.77 24.74 -21.16
C ALA A 88 -7.24 24.46 -21.52
N SER A 89 -7.71 23.23 -21.31
CA SER A 89 -9.07 22.85 -21.64
C SER A 89 -10.07 23.32 -20.59
N GLU A 90 -11.13 24.00 -21.04
CA GLU A 90 -12.28 24.38 -20.23
C GLU A 90 -13.49 23.50 -20.55
N PHE A 91 -14.39 23.35 -19.58
CA PHE A 91 -15.65 22.66 -19.78
C PHE A 91 -16.81 23.50 -19.28
N THR A 92 -17.94 23.40 -19.97
CA THR A 92 -19.22 23.95 -19.53
C THR A 92 -20.22 22.81 -19.40
N VAL A 93 -20.83 22.70 -18.22
CA VAL A 93 -21.94 21.77 -18.00
C VAL A 93 -23.21 22.58 -18.13
N ASN A 94 -23.91 22.44 -19.26
CA ASN A 94 -25.23 23.02 -19.44
C ASN A 94 -26.28 21.98 -18.99
N GLY A 95 -26.74 22.11 -17.75
CA GLY A 95 -27.75 21.24 -17.15
C GLY A 95 -28.95 22.05 -16.67
N GLY A 96 -29.95 22.21 -17.53
CA GLY A 96 -31.25 22.79 -17.17
C GLY A 96 -32.25 21.69 -16.81
N VAL A 97 -32.37 21.39 -15.51
CA VAL A 97 -33.51 20.66 -14.91
C VAL A 97 -33.66 21.18 -13.47
N ASP A 98 -34.89 21.57 -13.10
CA ASP A 98 -35.24 22.03 -11.75
C ASP A 98 -35.27 20.85 -10.76
N CYS A 99 -34.11 20.49 -10.20
CA CYS A 99 -34.09 19.72 -8.95
C CYS A 99 -34.31 20.69 -7.78
N PRO A 100 -35.31 20.45 -6.91
CA PRO A 100 -35.43 21.20 -5.67
C PRO A 100 -34.14 21.10 -4.84
N PRO A 101 -33.67 22.19 -4.20
CA PRO A 101 -32.45 22.18 -3.38
C PRO A 101 -32.44 21.14 -2.26
N GLU A 102 -33.62 20.79 -1.74
CA GLU A 102 -33.83 19.81 -0.66
C GLU A 102 -33.74 18.34 -1.12
N ASP A 103 -33.92 18.07 -2.43
CA ASP A 103 -33.84 16.70 -2.96
C ASP A 103 -32.40 16.33 -3.30
N THR A 104 -31.67 15.91 -2.26
CA THR A 104 -30.28 15.46 -2.39
C THR A 104 -30.12 14.32 -3.39
N ASN A 105 -31.08 13.40 -3.50
CA ASN A 105 -30.99 12.27 -4.44
C ASN A 105 -31.15 12.74 -5.89
N CYS A 106 -32.07 13.68 -6.18
CA CYS A 106 -32.18 14.32 -7.49
C CYS A 106 -30.88 15.02 -7.87
N LEU A 107 -30.31 15.82 -6.95
CA LEU A 107 -29.06 16.53 -7.17
C LEU A 107 -27.89 15.58 -7.45
N TRP A 108 -27.74 14.50 -6.69
CA TRP A 108 -26.68 13.51 -6.93
C TRP A 108 -26.83 12.83 -8.28
N ASN A 109 -28.04 12.34 -8.62
CA ASN A 109 -28.30 11.66 -9.88
C ASN A 109 -28.04 12.58 -11.08
N ARG A 110 -28.45 13.85 -10.99
CA ARG A 110 -28.22 14.85 -12.04
C ARG A 110 -26.73 15.11 -12.24
N ASN A 111 -26.01 15.48 -11.17
CA ASN A 111 -24.61 15.84 -11.28
C ASN A 111 -23.75 14.65 -11.75
N PHE A 112 -24.12 13.42 -11.38
CA PHE A 112 -23.47 12.21 -11.90
C PHE A 112 -23.78 11.97 -13.39
N ALA A 113 -25.02 12.18 -13.83
CA ALA A 113 -25.37 12.08 -15.24
C ALA A 113 -24.62 13.12 -16.10
N ASP A 114 -24.46 14.33 -15.59
CA ASP A 114 -23.70 15.38 -16.28
C ASP A 114 -22.19 15.09 -16.31
N PHE A 115 -21.66 14.53 -15.22
CA PHE A 115 -20.30 14.01 -15.18
C PHE A 115 -20.09 12.92 -16.24
N GLU A 116 -20.99 11.93 -16.34
CA GLU A 116 -20.91 10.89 -17.36
C GLU A 116 -20.93 11.44 -18.79
N LYS A 117 -21.80 12.42 -19.07
CA LYS A 117 -21.87 13.05 -20.40
C LYS A 117 -20.56 13.72 -20.76
N ALA A 118 -19.98 14.46 -19.82
CA ALA A 118 -18.71 15.14 -20.04
C ALA A 118 -17.58 14.15 -20.31
N VAL A 119 -17.47 13.07 -19.52
CA VAL A 119 -16.42 12.07 -19.73
C VAL A 119 -16.60 11.30 -21.05
N ARG A 120 -17.84 10.98 -21.44
CA ARG A 120 -18.10 10.38 -22.78
C ARG A 120 -17.71 11.32 -23.91
N ALA A 121 -18.07 12.61 -23.80
CA ALA A 121 -17.71 13.59 -24.82
C ALA A 121 -16.20 13.73 -24.99
N VAL A 122 -15.44 13.56 -23.90
CA VAL A 122 -13.98 13.50 -23.93
C VAL A 122 -13.50 12.23 -24.63
N ASP A 123 -14.02 11.06 -24.27
CA ASP A 123 -13.67 9.77 -24.88
C ASP A 123 -13.95 9.77 -26.39
N ASP A 124 -15.13 10.23 -26.80
CA ASP A 124 -15.58 10.27 -28.19
C ASP A 124 -14.77 11.25 -29.06
N LYS A 125 -14.24 12.34 -28.46
CA LYS A 125 -13.55 13.42 -29.17
C LYS A 125 -12.04 13.42 -28.98
N ALA A 126 -11.50 12.51 -28.16
CA ALA A 126 -10.07 12.40 -27.93
C ALA A 126 -9.37 12.02 -29.24
N PHE A 127 -8.30 12.76 -29.58
CA PHE A 127 -7.54 12.52 -30.81
C PHE A 127 -6.83 11.14 -30.81
N TYR A 128 -6.54 10.60 -29.62
CA TYR A 128 -6.00 9.25 -29.43
C TYR A 128 -6.98 8.45 -28.57
N ALA A 129 -7.16 7.16 -28.90
CA ALA A 129 -7.94 6.25 -28.07
C ALA A 129 -7.30 6.15 -26.68
N VAL A 130 -7.99 6.68 -25.68
CA VAL A 130 -7.59 6.54 -24.29
C VAL A 130 -8.19 5.23 -23.79
N GLY A 131 -7.37 4.29 -23.34
CA GLY A 131 -7.91 3.06 -22.76
C GLY A 131 -8.84 3.40 -21.58
N PRO A 132 -9.94 2.66 -21.34
CA PRO A 132 -10.77 2.85 -20.15
C PRO A 132 -9.96 2.82 -18.85
N ASP A 133 -8.99 1.89 -18.80
CA ASP A 133 -7.99 1.75 -17.74
C ASP A 133 -7.05 2.96 -17.65
N THR A 134 -6.81 3.71 -18.73
CA THR A 134 -5.96 4.91 -18.75
C THR A 134 -6.68 6.13 -18.17
N LEU A 135 -7.97 6.36 -18.48
CA LEU A 135 -8.74 7.45 -17.86
C LEU A 135 -8.87 7.27 -16.33
N ILE A 136 -8.95 6.02 -15.89
CA ILE A 136 -9.10 5.65 -14.47
C ILE A 136 -7.75 5.53 -13.77
N ARG A 137 -6.73 4.88 -14.36
CA ARG A 137 -5.38 4.77 -13.77
C ARG A 137 -4.68 6.10 -13.71
N TYR A 138 -4.75 6.92 -14.74
CA TYR A 138 -4.27 8.30 -14.59
C TYR A 138 -5.14 9.00 -13.54
N GLY A 139 -6.47 8.86 -13.61
CA GLY A 139 -7.43 9.36 -12.60
C GLY A 139 -7.15 9.05 -11.12
N ILE A 140 -6.36 8.00 -10.83
CA ILE A 140 -6.12 7.40 -9.52
C ILE A 140 -4.63 7.48 -9.10
N HIS A 141 -3.68 7.50 -10.05
CA HIS A 141 -2.25 7.59 -9.78
C HIS A 141 -1.82 9.03 -9.44
N GLY A 142 -1.30 9.22 -8.22
CA GLY A 142 -0.38 10.34 -7.93
C GLY A 142 -0.95 11.59 -7.28
N CYS A 143 -2.02 11.51 -6.46
CA CYS A 143 -2.58 12.68 -5.78
C CYS A 143 -1.62 13.41 -4.79
N ARG A 144 -0.36 12.98 -4.61
CA ARG A 144 0.55 13.60 -3.63
C ARG A 144 2.00 13.84 -4.09
N HIS A 145 2.46 13.37 -5.25
CA HIS A 145 3.91 13.43 -5.59
C HIS A 145 4.30 13.78 -7.03
N SER A 146 3.35 14.08 -7.92
CA SER A 146 3.71 14.71 -9.19
C SER A 146 3.16 16.13 -9.16
N GLY A 147 3.96 17.15 -9.47
CA GLY A 147 3.52 18.54 -9.64
C GLY A 147 2.55 18.74 -10.82
N ARG A 148 1.70 17.75 -11.10
CA ARG A 148 0.59 17.73 -12.05
C ARG A 148 -0.68 17.43 -11.26
N SER A 149 -1.48 18.45 -11.01
CA SER A 149 -2.77 18.36 -10.29
C SER A 149 -3.93 17.78 -11.09
N GLY A 150 -3.71 17.22 -12.27
CA GLY A 150 -4.82 16.88 -13.14
C GLY A 150 -5.18 15.43 -12.97
N HIS A 151 -6.23 15.07 -12.23
CA HIS A 151 -6.92 13.76 -12.30
C HIS A 151 -8.32 13.83 -11.65
N GLY A 152 -9.32 13.08 -12.13
CA GLY A 152 -10.72 13.22 -11.66
C GLY A 152 -10.97 12.91 -10.19
N VAL A 153 -10.42 11.81 -9.66
CA VAL A 153 -10.55 11.51 -8.23
C VAL A 153 -9.72 12.51 -7.41
N CYS A 154 -8.50 12.85 -7.83
CA CYS A 154 -7.70 13.87 -7.14
C CYS A 154 -8.37 15.25 -7.15
N GLY A 155 -9.10 15.60 -8.22
CA GLY A 155 -9.93 16.79 -8.31
C GLY A 155 -11.05 16.75 -7.28
N MET A 156 -11.76 15.62 -7.14
CA MET A 156 -12.73 15.42 -6.07
C MET A 156 -12.10 15.51 -4.68
N MET A 157 -10.91 14.94 -4.45
CA MET A 157 -10.21 15.03 -3.16
C MET A 157 -9.75 16.47 -2.85
N SER A 158 -9.43 17.28 -3.86
CA SER A 158 -8.89 18.64 -3.66
C SER A 158 -9.86 19.64 -3.00
N VAL A 159 -11.15 19.32 -3.01
CA VAL A 159 -12.21 20.11 -2.33
C VAL A 159 -12.57 19.55 -0.96
N LEU A 160 -11.91 18.47 -0.55
CA LEU A 160 -12.00 17.88 0.78
C LEU A 160 -10.82 18.38 1.63
N ASP A 161 -10.73 17.88 2.87
CA ASP A 161 -9.61 18.18 3.75
C ASP A 161 -8.29 17.55 3.24
N PRO A 162 -7.12 18.08 3.65
CA PRO A 162 -5.81 17.63 3.18
C PRO A 162 -5.45 16.16 3.50
N ASP A 163 -6.12 15.56 4.49
CA ASP A 163 -5.87 14.19 4.96
C ASP A 163 -6.79 13.17 4.28
N THR A 164 -7.86 13.61 3.63
CA THR A 164 -8.69 12.76 2.76
C THR A 164 -7.99 12.51 1.43
N VAL A 165 -7.39 11.32 1.31
CA VAL A 165 -6.63 10.93 0.10
C VAL A 165 -7.09 9.59 -0.46
N PHE A 166 -6.99 9.45 -1.78
CA PHE A 166 -7.11 8.16 -2.44
C PHE A 166 -5.74 7.43 -2.42
N MET A 167 -5.71 6.20 -1.92
CA MET A 167 -4.49 5.38 -1.87
C MET A 167 -4.58 4.17 -2.81
N GLU A 168 -3.61 4.07 -3.70
CA GLU A 168 -3.41 2.91 -4.58
C GLU A 168 -2.72 1.77 -3.85
N LYS A 169 -2.69 0.57 -4.44
CA LYS A 169 -2.14 -0.63 -3.81
C LYS A 169 -0.73 -0.44 -3.24
N LEU A 170 0.21 0.16 -3.99
CA LEU A 170 1.58 0.39 -3.51
C LEU A 170 1.63 1.38 -2.32
N ASN A 171 0.81 2.44 -2.39
CA ASN A 171 0.71 3.42 -1.31
C ASN A 171 0.01 2.82 -0.08
N LEU A 172 -0.98 1.95 -0.29
CA LEU A 172 -1.67 1.21 0.76
C LEU A 172 -0.74 0.21 1.44
N ASP A 173 0.12 -0.49 0.68
CA ASP A 173 1.11 -1.39 1.25
C ASP A 173 2.10 -0.59 2.11
N ASN A 174 2.71 0.47 1.59
CA ASN A 174 3.60 1.33 2.38
C ASN A 174 2.91 1.96 3.60
N PHE A 175 1.65 2.39 3.47
CA PHE A 175 0.84 2.87 4.59
C PHE A 175 0.66 1.78 5.65
N ARG A 176 0.33 0.56 5.23
CA ARG A 176 0.24 -0.59 6.15
C ARG A 176 1.56 -0.88 6.84
N ILE A 177 2.71 -0.76 6.17
CA ILE A 177 4.02 -0.92 6.82
C ILE A 177 4.20 0.14 7.91
N ASN A 178 3.91 1.41 7.61
CA ASN A 178 4.06 2.49 8.58
C ASN A 178 3.10 2.36 9.77
N THR A 179 1.85 1.96 9.54
CA THR A 179 0.84 1.85 10.61
C THR A 179 0.95 0.54 11.39
N ARG A 180 1.16 -0.60 10.71
CA ARG A 180 1.27 -1.92 11.37
C ARG A 180 2.65 -2.23 11.89
N GLY A 181 3.68 -1.57 11.37
CA GLY A 181 5.06 -2.02 11.58
C GLY A 181 5.36 -3.35 10.88
N GLU A 182 4.50 -3.81 9.97
CA GLU A 182 4.57 -5.15 9.41
C GLU A 182 4.71 -5.13 7.89
N TYR A 183 5.64 -5.94 7.36
CA TYR A 183 5.74 -6.19 5.93
C TYR A 183 6.27 -7.58 5.62
N GLY A 184 5.85 -8.13 4.47
CA GLY A 184 6.43 -9.36 3.93
C GLY A 184 7.82 -9.07 3.35
N GLY A 185 8.87 -9.60 3.97
CA GLY A 185 10.24 -9.33 3.55
C GLY A 185 11.31 -10.05 4.35
N LEU A 186 12.51 -9.48 4.35
CA LEU A 186 13.73 -10.13 4.85
C LEU A 186 14.26 -9.52 6.15
N GLY A 187 13.93 -8.27 6.43
CA GLY A 187 14.20 -7.61 7.73
C GLY A 187 15.51 -6.84 7.83
N PHE A 188 15.86 -6.06 6.80
CA PHE A 188 17.00 -5.16 6.85
C PHE A 188 16.77 -3.88 6.04
N ARG A 189 17.56 -2.85 6.35
CA ARG A 189 17.63 -1.59 5.61
C ARG A 189 18.70 -1.70 4.53
N ILE A 190 18.41 -1.13 3.37
CA ILE A 190 19.35 -1.05 2.25
C ILE A 190 19.78 0.38 1.99
N GLN A 191 20.97 0.53 1.41
CA GLN A 191 21.49 1.79 0.92
C GLN A 191 22.11 1.59 -0.47
N VAL A 192 21.88 2.53 -1.37
CA VAL A 192 22.57 2.55 -2.67
C VAL A 192 23.97 3.13 -2.47
N VAL A 193 24.99 2.35 -2.81
CA VAL A 193 26.39 2.80 -2.82
C VAL A 193 26.72 3.29 -4.22
N ARG A 194 27.14 4.56 -4.32
CA ARG A 194 27.57 5.19 -5.58
C ARG A 194 29.11 5.20 -5.66
N PRO A 195 29.71 5.17 -6.86
CA PRO A 195 29.09 5.31 -8.19
C PRO A 195 28.55 4.01 -8.81
N ASP A 196 28.91 2.84 -8.27
CA ASP A 196 28.69 1.54 -8.93
C ASP A 196 27.27 0.97 -8.75
N SER A 197 26.38 1.73 -8.10
CA SER A 197 24.98 1.37 -7.82
C SER A 197 24.80 0.00 -7.16
N ALA A 198 25.75 -0.42 -6.32
CA ALA A 198 25.59 -1.60 -5.49
C ALA A 198 24.54 -1.34 -4.39
N ILE A 199 23.77 -2.37 -4.04
CA ILE A 199 22.81 -2.29 -2.93
C ILE A 199 23.47 -2.86 -1.68
N ALA A 200 23.87 -1.99 -0.76
CA ALA A 200 24.44 -2.42 0.51
C ALA A 200 23.36 -2.71 1.55
N VAL A 201 23.57 -3.75 2.36
CA VAL A 201 22.85 -3.96 3.61
C VAL A 201 23.37 -2.94 4.62
N TRP A 202 22.57 -1.92 4.91
CA TRP A 202 22.93 -0.87 5.87
C TRP A 202 22.87 -1.39 7.30
N SER A 203 21.73 -1.98 7.68
CA SER A 203 21.52 -2.55 9.00
C SER A 203 20.43 -3.61 9.00
N LEU A 204 20.62 -4.68 9.76
CA LEU A 204 19.52 -5.57 10.14
C LEU A 204 18.53 -4.79 11.02
N LEU A 205 17.24 -5.13 10.98
CA LEU A 205 16.25 -4.49 11.85
C LEU A 205 16.37 -4.99 13.29
N HIS A 206 16.57 -6.30 13.47
CA HIS A 206 16.88 -6.99 14.72
C HIS A 206 17.42 -8.41 14.41
N ASP A 207 17.91 -9.11 15.43
CA ASP A 207 18.58 -10.41 15.28
C ASP A 207 17.62 -11.55 14.88
N ASP A 208 16.33 -11.40 15.23
CA ASP A 208 15.28 -12.37 14.87
C ASP A 208 14.69 -12.16 13.47
N THR A 209 15.36 -11.42 12.57
CA THR A 209 14.88 -11.25 11.19
C THR A 209 15.24 -12.46 10.32
N PRO A 210 14.47 -12.77 9.26
CA PRO A 210 14.81 -13.86 8.34
C PRO A 210 16.21 -13.74 7.75
N ALA A 211 16.63 -12.54 7.36
CA ALA A 211 17.96 -12.28 6.84
C ALA A 211 19.06 -12.50 7.88
N ALA A 212 18.85 -12.04 9.12
CA ALA A 212 19.80 -12.27 10.21
C ALA A 212 20.00 -13.76 10.47
N ARG A 213 18.90 -14.53 10.56
CA ARG A 213 18.95 -16.00 10.71
C ARG A 213 19.63 -16.70 9.53
N ALA A 214 19.44 -16.18 8.32
CA ALA A 214 20.10 -16.70 7.11
C ALA A 214 21.58 -16.30 7.00
N GLY A 215 22.08 -15.45 7.90
CA GLY A 215 23.48 -15.06 7.97
C GLY A 215 23.86 -13.84 7.14
N VAL A 216 22.87 -13.03 6.71
CA VAL A 216 23.09 -11.70 6.12
C VAL A 216 23.64 -10.76 7.20
N LYS A 217 24.59 -9.89 6.83
CA LYS A 217 25.27 -8.98 7.75
C LYS A 217 25.25 -7.55 7.23
N SER A 218 25.28 -6.59 8.15
CA SER A 218 25.53 -5.19 7.78
C SER A 218 26.86 -5.06 7.05
N GLY A 219 26.87 -4.31 5.96
CA GLY A 219 28.01 -4.15 5.06
C GLY A 219 28.06 -5.14 3.89
N ASP A 220 27.20 -6.15 3.83
CA ASP A 220 27.10 -7.01 2.65
C ASP A 220 26.62 -6.20 1.42
N LEU A 221 27.25 -6.42 0.27
CA LEU A 221 26.80 -5.87 -1.00
C LEU A 221 25.94 -6.91 -1.73
N ILE A 222 24.67 -6.61 -1.96
CA ILE A 222 23.77 -7.46 -2.72
C ILE A 222 24.04 -7.17 -4.20
N ILE A 223 24.65 -8.14 -4.91
CA ILE A 223 25.02 -8.02 -6.32
C ILE A 223 23.98 -8.68 -7.27
N ALA A 224 23.15 -9.59 -6.74
CA ALA A 224 21.98 -10.12 -7.43
C ALA A 224 20.87 -10.53 -6.45
N ILE A 225 19.63 -10.46 -6.93
CA ILE A 225 18.40 -10.92 -6.26
C ILE A 225 17.70 -11.88 -7.22
N ASP A 226 17.59 -13.14 -6.83
CA ASP A 226 17.27 -14.27 -7.71
C ASP A 226 18.16 -14.21 -8.98
N ASP A 227 17.57 -14.25 -10.18
CA ASP A 227 18.30 -14.18 -11.45
C ASP A 227 18.60 -12.74 -11.91
N SER A 228 18.26 -11.72 -11.11
CA SER A 228 18.37 -10.31 -11.50
C SER A 228 19.58 -9.63 -10.84
N THR A 229 20.50 -9.11 -11.65
CA THR A 229 21.61 -8.28 -11.15
C THR A 229 21.09 -6.99 -10.52
N THR A 230 21.69 -6.56 -9.41
CA THR A 230 21.38 -5.27 -8.78
C THR A 230 22.14 -4.10 -9.39
N ALA A 231 23.03 -4.35 -10.36
CA ALA A 231 23.76 -3.30 -11.05
C ALA A 231 22.79 -2.27 -11.64
N HIS A 232 23.03 -0.99 -11.32
CA HIS A 232 22.19 0.14 -11.74
C HIS A 232 20.76 0.15 -11.19
N MET A 233 20.37 -0.75 -10.29
CA MET A 233 19.10 -0.68 -9.61
C MET A 233 19.07 0.48 -8.62
N ASN A 234 17.91 1.12 -8.48
CA ASN A 234 17.67 2.00 -7.34
C ASN A 234 17.16 1.18 -6.14
N ALA A 235 17.11 1.81 -4.95
CA ALA A 235 16.64 1.14 -3.74
C ALA A 235 15.19 0.63 -3.84
N SER A 236 14.32 1.32 -4.58
CA SER A 236 12.90 0.93 -4.71
C SER A 236 12.75 -0.36 -5.51
N ASP A 237 13.49 -0.49 -6.60
CA ASP A 237 13.48 -1.68 -7.46
C ASP A 237 14.02 -2.90 -6.69
N ALA A 238 15.18 -2.73 -6.03
CA ALA A 238 15.77 -3.78 -5.21
C ALA A 238 14.83 -4.22 -4.07
N ALA A 239 14.24 -3.26 -3.34
CA ALA A 239 13.27 -3.56 -2.29
C ALA A 239 12.01 -4.25 -2.81
N SER A 240 11.60 -4.00 -4.04
CA SER A 240 10.43 -4.64 -4.66
C SER A 240 10.69 -6.09 -5.02
N LEU A 241 11.91 -6.45 -5.42
CA LEU A 241 12.33 -7.83 -5.66
C LEU A 241 12.49 -8.63 -4.35
N MET A 242 13.02 -8.00 -3.30
CA MET A 242 13.20 -8.65 -1.99
C MET A 242 11.90 -8.83 -1.22
N ARG A 243 10.92 -7.94 -1.40
CA ARG A 243 9.59 -8.08 -0.80
C ARG A 243 8.74 -9.12 -1.54
N GLY A 244 7.77 -9.68 -0.83
CA GLY A 244 6.92 -10.73 -1.38
C GLY A 244 6.07 -11.38 -0.31
N HIS A 245 5.27 -12.38 -0.71
CA HIS A 245 4.42 -13.11 0.22
C HIS A 245 5.25 -13.91 1.24
N ALA A 246 4.83 -13.87 2.50
CA ALA A 246 5.45 -14.68 3.55
C ALA A 246 5.37 -16.18 3.18
N GLY A 247 6.44 -16.91 3.47
CA GLY A 247 6.63 -18.32 3.11
C GLY A 247 7.21 -18.55 1.71
N THR A 248 7.47 -17.50 0.92
CA THR A 248 8.19 -17.63 -0.37
C THR A 248 9.68 -17.39 -0.19
N ASP A 249 10.50 -18.05 -0.99
CA ASP A 249 11.96 -17.90 -0.95
C ASP A 249 12.45 -16.80 -1.89
N VAL A 250 13.59 -16.21 -1.55
CA VAL A 250 14.41 -15.35 -2.42
C VAL A 250 15.87 -15.72 -2.24
N VAL A 251 16.63 -15.71 -3.33
CA VAL A 251 18.07 -15.92 -3.30
C VAL A 251 18.78 -14.57 -3.38
N LEU A 252 19.65 -14.29 -2.43
CA LEU A 252 20.54 -13.12 -2.48
C LEU A 252 21.94 -13.58 -2.81
N THR A 253 22.56 -12.96 -3.83
CA THR A 253 24.00 -13.11 -4.07
C THR A 253 24.71 -11.93 -3.44
N LEU A 254 25.61 -12.22 -2.49
CA LEU A 254 26.25 -11.24 -1.63
C LEU A 254 27.77 -11.22 -1.85
N GLU A 255 28.32 -10.05 -2.03
CA GLU A 255 29.75 -9.80 -1.88
C GLU A 255 30.00 -9.29 -0.46
N ARG A 256 30.91 -9.97 0.26
CA ARG A 256 31.20 -9.70 1.66
C ARG A 256 32.69 -9.43 1.84
N ALA A 257 33.01 -8.32 2.48
CA ALA A 257 34.39 -7.96 2.79
C ALA A 257 35.12 -9.09 3.53
N GLY A 258 36.29 -9.47 3.00
CA GLY A 258 37.12 -10.55 3.54
C GLY A 258 36.85 -11.94 2.95
N LEU A 259 35.90 -12.07 2.03
CA LEU A 259 35.72 -13.27 1.20
C LEU A 259 36.04 -12.95 -0.25
N GLU A 260 36.74 -13.85 -0.93
CA GLU A 260 37.14 -13.68 -2.34
C GLU A 260 35.99 -13.96 -3.31
N GLU A 261 35.09 -14.88 -2.94
CA GLU A 261 33.99 -15.31 -3.80
C GLU A 261 32.63 -14.85 -3.24
N PRO A 262 31.66 -14.48 -4.10
CA PRO A 262 30.30 -14.17 -3.68
C PRO A 262 29.61 -15.36 -2.99
N ILE A 263 28.71 -15.04 -2.06
CA ILE A 263 27.91 -16.01 -1.31
C ILE A 263 26.47 -15.96 -1.78
N GLU A 264 25.90 -17.10 -2.16
CA GLU A 264 24.46 -17.22 -2.34
C GLU A 264 23.77 -17.62 -1.04
N ILE A 265 22.80 -16.83 -0.61
CA ILE A 265 21.99 -17.10 0.58
C ILE A 265 20.52 -17.14 0.17
N LYS A 266 19.88 -18.27 0.41
CA LYS A 266 18.43 -18.40 0.29
C LYS A 266 17.76 -17.94 1.58
N VAL A 267 16.85 -16.97 1.48
CA VAL A 267 16.10 -16.41 2.59
C VAL A 267 14.61 -16.65 2.35
N THR A 268 13.92 -17.23 3.32
CA THR A 268 12.46 -17.35 3.28
C THR A 268 11.84 -16.06 3.81
N ARG A 269 10.97 -15.44 3.02
CA ARG A 269 10.25 -14.22 3.40
C ARG A 269 9.32 -14.51 4.57
N GLU A 270 9.29 -13.63 5.55
CA GLU A 270 8.33 -13.70 6.66
C GLU A 270 7.64 -12.34 6.84
N VAL A 271 6.62 -12.31 7.70
CA VAL A 271 6.10 -11.03 8.19
C VAL A 271 7.12 -10.49 9.17
N VAL A 272 7.84 -9.46 8.73
CA VAL A 272 8.83 -8.77 9.54
C VAL A 272 8.12 -7.70 10.35
N HIS A 273 8.37 -7.71 11.66
CA HIS A 273 7.94 -6.67 12.57
C HIS A 273 9.04 -5.62 12.73
N ILE A 274 8.68 -4.34 12.68
CA ILE A 274 9.56 -3.23 13.01
C ILE A 274 9.26 -2.89 14.46
N ASN A 275 10.27 -2.92 15.33
CA ASN A 275 10.08 -2.53 16.72
C ASN A 275 9.65 -1.07 16.79
N SER A 276 8.58 -0.81 17.52
CA SER A 276 8.09 0.55 17.81
C SER A 276 9.02 1.28 18.76
N VAL A 277 9.66 0.54 19.67
CA VAL A 277 10.70 1.03 20.58
C VAL A 277 12.07 0.55 20.09
N PRO A 278 12.76 1.31 19.22
CA PRO A 278 14.05 0.89 18.67
C PRO A 278 15.18 0.85 19.72
N TYR A 279 15.08 1.63 20.80
CA TYR A 279 16.02 1.61 21.92
C TYR A 279 15.45 2.30 23.17
N HIS A 280 15.84 1.76 24.32
CA HIS A 280 15.65 2.34 25.64
C HIS A 280 16.95 2.22 26.45
N VAL A 281 17.24 3.19 27.32
CA VAL A 281 18.52 3.26 28.03
C VAL A 281 18.38 3.93 29.40
N MET A 282 19.21 3.49 30.35
CA MET A 282 19.40 4.15 31.65
C MET A 282 20.61 5.07 31.59
N PHE A 283 20.41 6.36 31.88
CA PHE A 283 21.51 7.31 32.10
C PHE A 283 22.08 7.21 33.53
N PRO A 284 23.35 7.61 33.75
CA PRO A 284 24.02 7.48 35.05
C PRO A 284 23.34 8.18 36.23
N ASP A 285 22.49 9.19 35.97
CA ASP A 285 21.78 9.97 36.97
C ASP A 285 20.39 9.39 37.34
N SER A 286 20.14 8.13 36.97
CA SER A 286 18.87 7.41 37.11
C SER A 286 17.73 7.94 36.23
N THR A 287 18.08 8.60 35.12
CA THR A 287 17.12 9.01 34.08
C THR A 287 16.97 7.89 33.06
N GLY A 288 15.77 7.33 32.92
CA GLY A 288 15.45 6.45 31.81
C GLY A 288 15.12 7.26 30.55
N TYR A 289 15.38 6.66 29.40
CA TYR A 289 15.02 7.19 28.10
C TYR A 289 14.38 6.08 27.27
N ILE A 290 13.23 6.36 26.68
CA ILE A 290 12.54 5.46 25.75
C ILE A 290 12.24 6.24 24.47
N LYS A 291 12.70 5.74 23.32
CA LYS A 291 12.31 6.26 22.01
C LYS A 291 11.11 5.47 21.49
N LEU A 292 10.01 6.15 21.15
CA LEU A 292 8.90 5.52 20.41
C LEU A 292 8.85 6.11 18.99
N GLN A 293 8.99 5.27 17.98
CA GLN A 293 8.97 5.68 16.57
C GLN A 293 7.56 5.77 15.96
N GLY A 294 6.61 4.99 16.47
CA GLY A 294 5.24 4.95 15.98
C GLY A 294 4.34 4.17 16.92
N PHE A 295 3.04 4.45 16.87
CA PHE A 295 2.03 3.68 17.58
C PHE A 295 1.62 2.46 16.73
N GLN A 296 2.53 1.50 16.59
CA GLN A 296 2.29 0.31 15.76
C GLN A 296 1.68 -0.82 16.60
N HIS A 297 1.32 -1.90 15.94
CA HIS A 297 0.83 -3.08 16.63
C HIS A 297 1.87 -3.58 17.65
N LYS A 298 1.46 -3.81 18.91
CA LYS A 298 2.32 -4.20 20.06
C LYS A 298 3.19 -3.10 20.66
N SER A 299 3.10 -1.85 20.18
CA SER A 299 3.90 -0.75 20.75
C SER A 299 3.66 -0.57 22.25
N SER A 300 2.44 -0.79 22.75
CA SER A 300 2.11 -0.74 24.17
C SER A 300 2.84 -1.80 24.99
N GLN A 301 2.99 -3.02 24.46
CA GLN A 301 3.77 -4.09 25.09
C GLN A 301 5.25 -3.76 25.11
N GLU A 302 5.81 -3.26 24.01
CA GLU A 302 7.22 -2.88 23.94
C GLU A 302 7.56 -1.73 24.90
N VAL A 303 6.72 -0.70 24.98
CA VAL A 303 6.90 0.39 25.95
C VAL A 303 6.78 -0.12 27.38
N ARG A 304 5.80 -0.99 27.67
CA ARG A 304 5.63 -1.61 29.00
C ARG A 304 6.88 -2.41 29.40
N GLN A 305 7.43 -3.19 28.47
CA GLN A 305 8.66 -3.96 28.71
C GLN A 305 9.85 -3.04 28.96
N ALA A 306 10.08 -2.05 28.10
CA ALA A 306 11.16 -1.07 28.27
C ALA A 306 11.05 -0.32 29.61
N LEU A 307 9.82 0.03 30.01
CA LEU A 307 9.54 0.67 31.28
C LEU A 307 9.84 -0.25 32.47
N ALA A 308 9.46 -1.53 32.39
CA ALA A 308 9.77 -2.54 33.40
C ALA A 308 11.27 -2.68 33.62
N GLU A 309 12.02 -2.86 32.54
CA GLU A 309 13.48 -3.03 32.59
C GLU A 309 14.18 -1.79 33.19
N LEU A 310 13.74 -0.58 32.81
CA LEU A 310 14.29 0.65 33.39
C LEU A 310 13.94 0.82 34.88
N LEU A 311 12.73 0.45 35.29
CA LEU A 311 12.33 0.47 36.69
C LEU A 311 13.15 -0.53 37.53
N GLU A 312 13.40 -1.73 37.03
CA GLU A 312 14.26 -2.74 37.68
C GLU A 312 15.71 -2.23 37.83
N LEU A 313 16.20 -1.45 36.87
CA LEU A 313 17.50 -0.77 36.94
C LEU A 313 17.51 0.47 37.87
N GLY A 314 16.40 0.78 38.55
CA GLY A 314 16.31 1.86 39.53
C GLY A 314 16.00 3.24 38.94
N MET A 315 15.27 3.31 37.82
CA MET A 315 14.86 4.56 37.18
C MET A 315 14.06 5.43 38.14
N LYS A 316 14.36 6.73 38.16
CA LYS A 316 13.66 7.72 38.98
C LYS A 316 12.93 8.79 38.19
N ARG A 317 13.29 9.00 36.93
CA ARG A 317 12.68 9.97 36.02
C ARG A 317 12.78 9.44 34.59
N LEU A 318 11.84 9.81 33.72
CA LEU A 318 11.75 9.29 32.35
C LEU A 318 11.71 10.42 31.33
N ILE A 319 12.51 10.28 30.28
CA ILE A 319 12.36 11.02 29.03
C ILE A 319 11.70 10.09 28.00
N PHE A 320 10.49 10.44 27.57
CA PHE A 320 9.75 9.72 26.56
C PHE A 320 9.78 10.50 25.23
N ASP A 321 10.51 9.97 24.25
CA ASP A 321 10.83 10.70 23.03
C ASP A 321 9.93 10.31 21.85
N LEU A 322 8.97 11.19 21.54
CA LEU A 322 8.00 11.10 20.44
C LEU A 322 8.37 11.95 19.22
N ARG A 323 9.59 12.51 19.16
CA ARG A 323 10.04 13.30 18.01
C ARG A 323 10.04 12.48 16.71
N GLY A 324 9.49 13.00 15.63
CA GLY A 324 9.36 12.27 14.36
C GLY A 324 8.41 11.07 14.39
N ASN A 325 7.60 10.91 15.44
CA ASN A 325 6.55 9.89 15.50
C ASN A 325 5.28 10.41 14.81
N GLY A 326 5.01 9.93 13.60
CA GLY A 326 3.86 10.35 12.79
C GLY A 326 2.50 9.75 13.20
N GLY A 327 2.38 9.20 14.42
CA GLY A 327 1.14 8.64 14.94
C GLY A 327 1.03 7.12 14.78
N GLY A 328 -0.20 6.62 14.60
CA GLY A 328 -0.51 5.21 14.43
C GLY A 328 -1.84 4.81 15.05
N TYR A 329 -1.91 3.61 15.62
CA TYR A 329 -3.12 3.06 16.22
C TYR A 329 -3.53 3.82 17.49
N LEU A 330 -4.73 4.41 17.47
CA LEU A 330 -5.33 5.08 18.63
C LEU A 330 -5.36 4.19 19.87
N THR A 331 -5.72 2.92 19.71
CA THR A 331 -5.81 1.96 20.81
C THR A 331 -4.47 1.71 21.49
N GLU A 332 -3.39 1.71 20.71
CA GLU A 332 -2.02 1.58 21.23
C GLU A 332 -1.60 2.84 22.00
N ALA A 333 -1.95 4.02 21.48
CA ALA A 333 -1.70 5.29 22.16
C ALA A 333 -2.43 5.37 23.52
N VAL A 334 -3.70 4.93 23.57
CA VAL A 334 -4.47 4.85 24.82
C VAL A 334 -3.79 3.89 25.81
N GLN A 335 -3.45 2.67 25.38
CA GLN A 335 -2.79 1.70 26.26
C GLN A 335 -1.40 2.14 26.75
N ILE A 336 -0.67 2.94 25.97
CA ILE A 336 0.59 3.56 26.42
C ILE A 336 0.31 4.66 27.44
N ALA A 337 -0.75 5.45 27.26
CA ALA A 337 -1.15 6.47 28.23
C ALA A 337 -1.50 5.85 29.60
N ASP A 338 -2.11 4.66 29.64
CA ASP A 338 -2.39 3.89 30.86
C ASP A 338 -1.13 3.61 31.70
N LEU A 339 0.07 3.58 31.09
CA LEU A 339 1.31 3.36 31.84
C LEU A 339 1.72 4.56 32.70
N PHE A 340 1.17 5.74 32.42
CA PHE A 340 1.58 7.02 33.00
C PHE A 340 0.45 7.80 33.67
N LEU A 341 -0.80 7.52 33.32
CA LEU A 341 -1.96 8.24 33.84
C LEU A 341 -2.70 7.42 34.91
N PRO A 342 -3.31 8.08 35.91
CA PRO A 342 -4.17 7.40 36.88
C PRO A 342 -5.30 6.63 36.21
N LYS A 343 -5.81 5.59 36.88
CA LYS A 343 -6.97 4.83 36.41
C LYS A 343 -8.22 5.73 36.23
N ASP A 344 -9.13 5.31 35.32
CA ASP A 344 -10.40 5.97 35.01
C ASP A 344 -10.28 7.42 34.49
N ARG A 345 -9.13 7.79 33.91
CA ARG A 345 -8.91 9.09 33.27
C ARG A 345 -9.28 9.02 31.80
N LEU A 346 -10.08 9.99 31.34
CA LEU A 346 -10.37 10.17 29.93
C LEU A 346 -9.07 10.53 29.20
N VAL A 347 -8.66 9.70 28.24
CA VAL A 347 -7.48 9.91 27.41
C VAL A 347 -7.86 10.70 26.16
N VAL A 348 -8.87 10.21 25.43
CA VAL A 348 -9.29 10.75 24.14
C VAL A 348 -10.73 10.35 23.85
N TYR A 349 -11.38 11.06 22.94
CA TYR A 349 -12.67 10.67 22.40
C TYR A 349 -12.72 10.88 20.89
N THR A 350 -13.56 10.11 20.21
CA THR A 350 -13.83 10.26 18.78
C THR A 350 -15.28 10.65 18.56
N ALA A 351 -15.52 11.56 17.62
CA ALA A 351 -16.84 11.96 17.17
C ALA A 351 -16.87 12.01 15.64
N GLY A 352 -17.93 11.54 15.01
CA GLY A 352 -18.05 11.56 13.54
C GLY A 352 -19.47 11.24 13.09
N ARG A 353 -19.82 11.55 11.83
CA ARG A 353 -21.21 11.37 11.36
C ARG A 353 -21.67 9.91 11.29
N ALA A 354 -20.77 9.00 10.96
CA ALA A 354 -21.08 7.58 10.85
C ALA A 354 -21.30 6.92 12.22
N PHE A 355 -20.81 7.54 13.30
CA PHE A 355 -20.95 7.09 14.67
C PHE A 355 -21.78 8.13 15.42
N ALA A 356 -23.10 7.93 15.47
CA ALA A 356 -24.04 8.88 16.10
C ALA A 356 -23.69 9.22 17.57
N GLU A 357 -22.82 8.43 18.20
CA GLU A 357 -22.36 8.62 19.57
C GLU A 357 -20.85 8.88 19.65
N LYS A 358 -20.50 9.82 20.53
CA LYS A 358 -19.12 10.05 20.97
C LYS A 358 -18.59 8.78 21.61
N THR A 359 -17.47 8.25 21.11
CA THR A 359 -16.76 7.13 21.74
C THR A 359 -15.66 7.69 22.61
N GLU A 360 -15.67 7.35 23.90
CA GLU A 360 -14.69 7.82 24.88
C GLU A 360 -13.75 6.68 25.27
N TYR A 361 -12.46 6.99 25.42
CA TYR A 361 -11.43 6.03 25.78
C TYR A 361 -10.80 6.45 27.11
N PHE A 362 -10.88 5.57 28.09
CA PHE A 362 -10.38 5.78 29.45
C PHE A 362 -9.25 4.82 29.78
N THR A 363 -8.37 5.25 30.66
CA THR A 363 -7.33 4.39 31.24
C THR A 363 -7.92 3.28 32.10
N GLN A 364 -7.42 2.06 31.97
CA GLN A 364 -7.99 0.87 32.62
C GLN A 364 -7.20 0.40 33.85
N GLU A 365 -5.90 0.70 33.91
CA GLU A 365 -4.98 0.25 34.94
C GLU A 365 -4.41 1.41 35.76
N GLU A 366 -3.80 1.11 36.91
CA GLU A 366 -2.98 2.07 37.65
C GLU A 366 -1.64 2.30 36.93
N PRO A 367 -1.07 3.52 36.99
CA PRO A 367 0.11 3.88 36.22
C PRO A 367 1.34 3.10 36.71
N MET A 368 1.98 2.40 35.77
CA MET A 368 3.20 1.62 36.05
C MET A 368 4.37 2.49 36.51
N PHE A 369 4.48 3.73 35.99
CA PHE A 369 5.52 4.67 36.40
C PHE A 369 5.16 5.48 37.66
N GLY A 370 3.92 5.37 38.14
CA GLY A 370 3.41 6.16 39.26
C GLY A 370 3.53 7.67 39.01
N ASP A 371 3.80 8.43 40.09
CA ASP A 371 3.97 9.90 40.04
C ASP A 371 5.41 10.33 39.69
N GLY A 372 6.18 9.47 39.01
CA GLY A 372 7.55 9.76 38.61
C GLY A 372 7.64 10.97 37.65
N PRO A 373 8.71 11.79 37.71
CA PRO A 373 8.91 12.88 36.77
C PRO A 373 9.03 12.37 35.32
N LEU A 374 8.07 12.76 34.47
CA LEU A 374 8.00 12.42 33.06
C LEU A 374 8.19 13.67 32.19
N ILE A 375 9.10 13.59 31.22
CA ILE A 375 9.26 14.59 30.17
C ILE A 375 8.94 13.92 28.84
N VAL A 376 8.01 14.49 28.08
CA VAL A 376 7.68 14.03 26.72
C VAL A 376 8.34 14.98 25.71
N LEU A 377 9.17 14.44 24.82
CA LEU A 377 9.78 15.21 23.73
C LEU A 377 8.96 15.07 22.46
N VAL A 378 8.61 16.20 21.85
CA VAL A 378 7.86 16.28 20.58
C VAL A 378 8.55 17.25 19.63
N ASP A 379 8.31 17.10 18.33
CA ASP A 379 8.75 18.05 17.30
C ASP A 379 7.68 18.20 16.20
N ALA A 380 8.01 18.90 15.11
CA ALA A 380 7.08 19.11 14.00
C ALA A 380 6.71 17.81 13.24
N GLY A 381 7.41 16.71 13.50
CA GLY A 381 7.07 15.38 12.97
C GLY A 381 6.23 14.53 13.92
N SER A 382 5.93 15.01 15.13
CA SER A 382 4.98 14.40 16.05
C SER A 382 3.54 14.71 15.63
N ALA A 383 2.75 13.68 15.30
CA ALA A 383 1.37 13.84 14.78
C ALA A 383 0.38 12.85 15.39
#